data_AF-A0A812PRE7-F1
#
_entry.id   AF-A0A812PRE7-F1
#
_cell.length_a   1.000
_cell.length_b   1.000
_cell.length_c   1.000
_cell.angle_alpha   90.00
_cell.angle_beta   90.00
_cell.angle_gamma   90.00
#
_symmetry.space_group_name_H-M   'P 1'
#
loop_
_entity.id
_entity.type
_entity.pdbx_description
1 polymer ?
#
loop_
_entity_poly.entity_id
_entity_poly.type
_entity_poly.pdbx_seq_one_letter_code
_entity_poly.pdbx_strand_id
1 'polypeptide(L)'
;VDNPVTDDIQTRQYRSPEVIIGAKWDETADVWSAACMFFELATGDYLFDPKKGEDWNREEDHLALIAELLGDLPTKEFALSGKYSKDFFTGAAKLKHIKKLKMWPLQGVLHEKYRWGEADASEMADFLLPMLTWQPSQRQPAAEALKHAFVQPREGELDVWPAPQKQKLVDEAAESAEAPATETTAESSPKILEQSPAEAEAEANGPASPGSPEEA
;
A
#
# COMPACT_ATOMS: atom_id res chain seq x y z
N VAL A 1 3.13 -15.02 12.01
CA VAL A 1 4.25 -14.07 12.18
C VAL A 1 3.69 -12.74 11.73
N ASP A 2 2.93 -12.04 12.58
CA ASP A 2 1.97 -11.05 12.06
C ASP A 2 1.94 -9.78 12.93
N ASN A 3 3.12 -9.19 13.16
CA ASN A 3 3.20 -7.80 13.54
C ASN A 3 3.83 -7.02 12.38
N PRO A 4 3.15 -5.98 11.85
CA PRO A 4 3.76 -5.12 10.84
C PRO A 4 5.02 -4.45 11.40
N VAL A 5 6.05 -4.35 10.57
CA VAL A 5 7.36 -3.76 10.95
C VAL A 5 7.23 -2.26 11.18
N THR A 6 6.29 -1.61 10.48
CA THR A 6 5.94 -0.19 10.62
C THR A 6 4.46 0.02 10.30
N ASP A 7 3.85 0.99 10.97
CA ASP A 7 2.49 1.46 10.68
C ASP A 7 2.47 2.65 9.69
N ASP A 8 3.63 3.23 9.38
CA ASP A 8 3.77 4.25 8.33
C ASP A 8 4.07 3.57 7.00
N ILE A 9 3.01 3.32 6.24
CA ILE A 9 3.03 2.71 4.92
C ILE A 9 2.38 3.65 3.89
N GLN A 10 2.52 3.28 2.61
CA GLN A 10 1.97 3.97 1.44
C GLN A 10 2.50 5.41 1.23
N THR A 11 2.63 5.78 -0.04
CA THR A 11 2.87 7.17 -0.43
C THR A 11 1.60 7.99 -0.21
N ARG A 12 1.75 9.26 0.21
CA ARG A 12 0.66 10.11 0.70
C ARG A 12 -0.61 10.11 -0.16
N GLN A 13 -0.47 10.23 -1.48
CA GLN A 13 -1.58 10.35 -2.43
C GLN A 13 -2.39 9.04 -2.60
N TYR A 14 -1.80 7.90 -2.23
CA TYR A 14 -2.38 6.57 -2.37
C TYR A 14 -2.71 5.95 -1.01
N ARG A 15 -2.55 6.72 0.07
CA ARG A 15 -2.68 6.25 1.45
C ARG A 15 -4.15 6.06 1.81
N SER A 16 -4.48 4.89 2.35
CA SER A 16 -5.85 4.53 2.71
C SER A 16 -6.28 5.16 4.04
N PRO A 17 -7.60 5.35 4.28
CA PRO A 17 -8.08 6.06 5.47
C PRO A 17 -7.72 5.34 6.78
N GLU A 18 -7.68 4.00 6.80
CA GLU A 18 -7.26 3.23 7.97
C GLU A 18 -5.81 3.50 8.37
N VAL A 19 -4.92 3.72 7.40
CA VAL A 19 -3.53 4.09 7.67
C VAL A 19 -3.45 5.53 8.19
N ILE A 20 -4.22 6.46 7.62
CA ILE A 20 -4.27 7.85 8.08
C ILE A 20 -4.72 7.94 9.54
N ILE A 21 -5.79 7.24 9.92
CA ILE A 21 -6.31 7.27 11.29
C ILE A 21 -5.52 6.35 12.24
N GLY A 22 -4.61 5.52 11.73
CA GLY A 22 -3.87 4.53 12.52
C GLY A 22 -4.75 3.41 13.06
N ALA A 23 -5.70 2.95 12.27
CA ALA A 23 -6.47 1.72 12.51
C ALA A 23 -5.72 0.50 11.93
N LYS A 24 -6.21 -0.70 12.24
CA LYS A 24 -5.64 -1.92 11.67
C LYS A 24 -5.90 -1.94 10.17
N TRP A 25 -4.84 -2.22 9.41
CA TRP A 25 -4.87 -2.38 7.96
C TRP A 25 -4.52 -3.82 7.57
N ASP A 26 -4.86 -4.19 6.35
CA ASP A 26 -4.62 -5.49 5.72
C ASP A 26 -4.34 -5.30 4.21
N GLU A 27 -4.37 -6.37 3.42
CA GLU A 27 -4.12 -6.32 1.97
C GLU A 27 -5.08 -5.41 1.19
N THR A 28 -6.24 -5.07 1.76
CA THR A 28 -7.19 -4.16 1.11
C THR A 28 -6.67 -2.72 1.07
N ALA A 29 -5.63 -2.38 1.84
CA ALA A 29 -4.91 -1.11 1.69
C ALA A 29 -4.28 -0.97 0.29
N ASP A 30 -3.78 -2.07 -0.29
CA ASP A 30 -3.23 -2.06 -1.65
C ASP A 30 -4.32 -1.86 -2.70
N VAL A 31 -5.53 -2.38 -2.45
CA VAL A 31 -6.69 -2.15 -3.33
C VAL A 31 -7.06 -0.67 -3.38
N TRP A 32 -7.04 0.02 -2.24
CA TRP A 32 -7.25 1.46 -2.20
C TRP A 32 -6.20 2.21 -3.03
N SER A 33 -4.92 1.86 -2.83
CA SER A 33 -3.82 2.47 -3.59
C SER A 33 -3.95 2.22 -5.10
N ALA A 34 -4.38 1.02 -5.50
CA ALA A 34 -4.63 0.67 -6.89
C ALA A 34 -5.76 1.52 -7.49
N ALA A 35 -6.86 1.75 -6.78
CA ALA A 35 -7.94 2.61 -7.25
C ALA A 35 -7.48 4.06 -7.47
N CYS A 36 -6.68 4.60 -6.53
CA CYS A 36 -6.07 5.91 -6.67
C CYS A 36 -5.14 5.98 -7.91
N MET A 37 -4.36 4.92 -8.15
CA MET A 37 -3.48 4.80 -9.31
C MET A 37 -4.25 4.70 -10.63
N PHE A 38 -5.34 3.92 -10.69
CA PHE A 38 -6.16 3.80 -11.89
C PHE A 38 -6.79 5.14 -12.29
N PHE A 39 -7.26 5.90 -11.30
CA PHE A 39 -7.72 7.26 -11.56
C PHE A 39 -6.60 8.16 -12.11
N GLU A 40 -5.41 8.12 -11.52
CA GLU A 40 -4.27 8.92 -11.97
C GLU A 40 -3.84 8.54 -13.38
N LEU A 41 -3.76 7.26 -13.72
CA LEU A 41 -3.43 6.80 -15.07
C LEU A 41 -4.47 7.25 -16.10
N ALA A 42 -5.75 7.28 -15.73
CA ALA A 42 -6.82 7.66 -16.62
C ALA A 42 -6.94 9.19 -16.83
N THR A 43 -6.50 9.99 -15.86
CA THR A 43 -6.74 11.44 -15.85
C THR A 43 -5.47 12.30 -15.89
N GLY A 44 -4.33 11.75 -15.49
CA GLY A 44 -3.05 12.45 -15.29
C GLY A 44 -2.93 13.21 -13.97
N ASP A 45 -3.96 13.21 -13.12
CA ASP A 45 -4.00 13.93 -11.84
C ASP A 45 -4.13 12.95 -10.66
N TYR A 46 -3.59 13.32 -9.49
CA TYR A 46 -3.88 12.57 -8.26
C TYR A 46 -5.36 12.64 -7.89
N LEU A 47 -5.92 11.48 -7.51
CA LEU A 47 -7.28 11.41 -6.96
C LEU A 47 -7.39 12.22 -5.65
N PHE A 48 -6.38 12.09 -4.79
CA PHE A 48 -6.26 12.85 -3.55
C PHE A 48 -4.90 13.56 -3.49
N ASP A 49 -4.92 14.89 -3.48
CA ASP A 49 -3.72 15.73 -3.35
C ASP A 49 -3.83 16.66 -2.14
N PRO A 50 -3.74 16.11 -0.92
CA PRO A 50 -4.04 16.85 0.30
C PRO A 50 -3.05 17.98 0.57
N LYS A 51 -3.59 19.12 1.00
CA LYS A 51 -2.85 20.35 1.32
C LYS A 51 -2.89 20.65 2.81
N LYS A 52 -1.93 21.45 3.26
CA LYS A 52 -1.90 21.96 4.63
C LYS A 52 -2.72 23.26 4.66
N GLY A 53 -3.70 23.36 5.55
CA GLY A 53 -4.43 24.58 5.83
C GLY A 53 -3.81 25.39 6.96
N GLU A 54 -4.48 26.48 7.35
CA GLU A 54 -4.12 27.26 8.54
C GLU A 54 -4.39 26.46 9.82
N ASP A 55 -5.58 25.87 9.91
CA ASP A 55 -6.08 25.17 11.12
C ASP A 55 -6.03 23.64 11.01
N TRP A 56 -5.68 23.08 9.85
CA TRP A 56 -5.65 21.63 9.64
C TRP A 56 -4.38 21.16 8.95
N ASN A 57 -3.97 19.93 9.26
CA ASN A 57 -2.83 19.29 8.62
C ASN A 57 -3.25 18.58 7.31
N ARG A 58 -2.26 18.04 6.59
CA ARG A 58 -2.52 17.31 5.33
C ARG A 58 -3.31 16.03 5.51
N GLU A 59 -3.31 15.42 6.70
CA GLU A 59 -4.02 14.16 6.92
C GLU A 59 -5.52 14.40 7.13
N GLU A 60 -5.88 15.46 7.86
CA GLU A 60 -7.28 15.87 7.98
C GLU A 60 -7.85 16.34 6.64
N ASP A 61 -7.05 17.10 5.86
CA ASP A 61 -7.43 17.48 4.49
C ASP A 61 -7.65 16.26 3.60
N HIS A 62 -6.82 15.23 3.74
CA HIS A 62 -6.97 13.99 2.99
C HIS A 62 -8.29 13.29 3.33
N LEU A 63 -8.64 13.19 4.62
CA LEU A 63 -9.93 12.63 5.05
C LEU A 63 -11.12 13.47 4.55
N ALA A 64 -10.97 14.79 4.46
CA ALA A 64 -11.99 15.67 3.87
C ALA A 64 -12.17 15.40 2.37
N LEU A 65 -11.09 15.29 1.60
CA LEU A 65 -11.15 14.98 0.17
C LEU A 65 -11.82 13.63 -0.09
N ILE A 66 -11.51 12.62 0.74
CA ILE A 66 -12.18 11.31 0.67
C ILE A 66 -13.69 11.48 0.91
N ALA A 67 -14.09 12.21 1.94
CA ALA A 67 -15.51 12.44 2.23
C ALA A 67 -16.23 13.23 1.12
N GLU A 68 -15.56 14.21 0.52
CA GLU A 68 -16.09 15.00 -0.60
C GLU A 68 -16.34 14.14 -1.84
N LEU A 69 -15.44 13.19 -2.12
CA LEU A 69 -15.52 12.27 -3.26
C LEU A 69 -16.56 11.16 -3.05
N LEU A 70 -16.59 10.55 -1.86
CA LEU A 70 -17.50 9.44 -1.55
C LEU A 70 -18.92 9.92 -1.20
N GLY A 71 -19.06 11.20 -0.83
CA GLY A 71 -20.34 11.83 -0.52
C GLY A 71 -20.79 11.68 0.94
N ASP A 72 -20.00 11.00 1.76
CA ASP A 72 -20.28 10.76 3.16
C ASP A 72 -19.02 10.72 4.04
N LEU A 73 -19.24 10.87 5.35
CA LEU A 73 -18.22 10.63 6.37
C LEU A 73 -18.26 9.14 6.77
N PRO A 74 -17.14 8.58 7.27
CA PRO A 74 -17.12 7.20 7.71
C PRO A 74 -18.09 6.94 8.86
N THR A 75 -18.44 5.66 9.06
CA THR A 75 -19.19 5.23 10.25
C THR A 75 -18.45 5.63 11.52
N LYS A 76 -19.20 5.85 12.61
CA LYS A 76 -18.60 6.26 13.88
C LYS A 76 -17.63 5.22 14.42
N GLU A 77 -17.97 3.96 14.22
CA GLU A 77 -17.16 2.80 14.58
C GLU A 77 -15.80 2.88 13.90
N PHE A 78 -15.76 3.14 12.59
CA PHE A 78 -14.51 3.26 11.86
C PHE A 78 -13.74 4.53 12.23
N ALA A 79 -14.41 5.68 12.20
CA ALA A 79 -13.83 6.99 12.42
C ALA A 79 -13.07 7.10 13.76
N LEU A 80 -13.53 6.36 14.77
CA LEU A 80 -12.98 6.37 16.13
C LEU A 80 -12.16 5.12 16.48
N SER A 81 -11.90 4.23 15.52
CA SER A 81 -11.16 2.97 15.73
C SER A 81 -9.64 3.13 15.77
N GLY A 82 -9.12 4.22 15.20
CA GLY A 82 -7.69 4.42 14.98
C GLY A 82 -6.97 5.14 16.12
N LYS A 83 -5.66 4.92 16.22
CA LYS A 83 -4.77 5.56 17.20
C LYS A 83 -4.77 7.09 17.08
N TYR A 84 -4.85 7.61 15.86
CA TYR A 84 -4.82 9.03 15.52
C TYR A 84 -6.22 9.62 15.27
N SER A 85 -7.29 8.82 15.40
CA SER A 85 -8.67 9.26 15.17
C SER A 85 -9.04 10.53 15.95
N LYS A 86 -8.53 10.67 17.17
CA LYS A 86 -8.78 11.84 18.02
C LYS A 86 -8.15 13.11 17.46
N ASP A 87 -7.20 13.06 16.54
CA ASP A 87 -6.59 14.25 15.97
C ASP A 87 -7.46 14.85 14.86
N PHE A 88 -8.26 14.01 14.18
CA PHE A 88 -9.06 14.39 13.02
C PHE A 88 -10.57 14.47 13.31
N PHE A 89 -11.10 13.56 14.14
CA PHE A 89 -12.54 13.43 14.37
C PHE A 89 -12.96 13.88 15.76
N THR A 90 -14.18 14.42 15.82
CA THR A 90 -14.94 14.62 17.06
C THR A 90 -15.61 13.31 17.51
N GLY A 91 -16.09 13.25 18.75
CA GLY A 91 -16.84 12.07 19.24
C GLY A 91 -18.14 11.76 18.49
N ALA A 92 -18.59 12.66 17.60
CA ALA A 92 -19.71 12.48 16.69
C ALA A 92 -19.28 12.07 15.26
N ALA A 93 -18.03 11.63 15.07
CA ALA A 93 -17.46 11.23 13.78
C ALA A 93 -17.46 12.33 12.69
N LYS A 94 -17.42 13.60 13.12
CA LYS A 94 -17.23 14.75 12.23
C LYS A 94 -15.79 15.23 12.29
N LEU A 95 -15.26 15.74 11.18
CA LEU A 95 -13.95 16.40 11.15
C LEU A 95 -13.93 17.61 12.09
N LYS A 96 -12.78 17.85 12.73
CA LYS A 96 -12.62 18.85 13.79
C LYS A 96 -12.54 20.27 13.24
N HIS A 97 -11.68 20.48 12.26
CA HIS A 97 -11.33 21.80 11.73
C HIS A 97 -12.04 22.06 10.40
N ILE A 98 -12.19 21.05 9.55
CA ILE A 98 -12.86 21.16 8.25
C ILE A 98 -14.37 20.91 8.40
N LYS A 99 -15.15 22.00 8.54
CA LYS A 99 -16.61 21.94 8.79
C LYS A 99 -17.48 22.02 7.54
N LYS A 100 -16.92 22.48 6.42
CA LYS A 100 -17.63 22.67 5.15
C LYS A 100 -16.96 21.81 4.09
N LEU A 101 -17.62 20.72 3.73
CA LEU A 101 -17.20 19.83 2.66
C LEU A 101 -17.93 20.21 1.37
N LYS A 102 -17.20 20.25 0.25
CA LYS A 102 -17.72 20.48 -1.10
C LYS A 102 -17.88 19.13 -1.79
N MET A 103 -19.03 18.50 -1.59
CA MET A 103 -19.32 17.20 -2.20
C MET A 103 -19.20 17.27 -3.72
N TRP A 104 -18.34 16.41 -4.28
CA TRP A 104 -18.16 16.25 -5.71
C TRP A 104 -17.91 14.76 -6.01
N PRO A 105 -18.98 13.98 -6.20
CA PRO A 105 -18.88 12.54 -6.42
C PRO A 105 -18.00 12.19 -7.63
N LEU A 106 -17.34 11.04 -7.58
CA LEU A 106 -16.39 10.59 -8.60
C LEU A 106 -16.94 10.68 -10.05
N GLN A 107 -18.17 10.23 -10.28
CA GLN A 107 -18.82 10.33 -11.59
C GLN A 107 -18.92 11.80 -12.05
N GLY A 108 -19.30 12.71 -11.15
CA GLY A 108 -19.38 14.15 -11.42
C GLY A 108 -18.02 14.75 -11.73
N VAL A 109 -16.97 14.33 -11.01
CA VAL A 109 -15.58 14.73 -11.29
C VAL A 109 -15.19 14.31 -12.71
N LEU A 110 -15.39 13.05 -13.07
CA LEU A 110 -15.04 12.51 -14.40
C LEU A 110 -15.81 13.23 -15.53
N HIS A 111 -17.11 13.42 -15.35
CA HIS A 111 -17.95 14.07 -16.36
C HIS A 111 -17.68 15.58 -16.47
N GLU A 112 -17.67 16.31 -15.36
CA GLU A 112 -17.63 17.77 -15.34
C GLU A 112 -16.21 18.32 -15.49
N LYS A 113 -15.21 17.73 -14.83
CA LYS A 113 -13.82 18.20 -14.90
C LYS A 113 -13.11 17.62 -16.12
N TYR A 114 -13.20 16.31 -16.32
CA TYR A 114 -12.45 15.59 -17.35
C TYR A 114 -13.21 15.38 -18.66
N ARG A 115 -14.49 15.81 -18.74
CA ARG A 115 -15.31 15.76 -19.97
C ARG A 115 -15.54 14.34 -20.49
N TRP A 116 -15.55 13.35 -19.59
CA TRP A 116 -15.90 11.98 -19.96
C TRP A 116 -17.38 11.90 -20.35
N GLY A 117 -17.70 10.96 -21.25
CA GLY A 117 -19.09 10.59 -21.52
C GLY A 117 -19.77 10.10 -20.26
N GLU A 118 -21.07 10.35 -20.11
CA GLU A 118 -21.82 9.98 -18.89
C GLU A 118 -21.74 8.46 -18.60
N ALA A 119 -21.81 7.63 -19.65
CA ALA A 119 -21.69 6.18 -19.54
C ALA A 119 -20.29 5.76 -19.08
N ASP A 120 -19.22 6.29 -19.68
CA ASP A 120 -17.84 5.95 -19.32
C ASP A 120 -17.50 6.43 -17.90
N ALA A 121 -17.99 7.62 -17.52
CA ALA A 121 -17.83 8.16 -16.18
C ALA A 121 -18.54 7.30 -15.13
N SER A 122 -19.76 6.82 -15.45
CA SER A 122 -20.49 5.90 -14.58
C SER A 122 -19.76 4.56 -14.46
N GLU A 123 -19.33 3.97 -15.57
CA GLU A 123 -18.65 2.67 -15.58
C GLU A 123 -17.33 2.69 -14.77
N MET A 124 -16.55 3.76 -14.90
CA MET A 124 -15.33 3.96 -14.12
C MET A 124 -15.63 4.20 -12.63
N ALA A 125 -16.67 4.98 -12.31
CA ALA A 125 -17.07 5.18 -10.93
C ALA A 125 -17.56 3.88 -10.28
N ASP A 126 -18.37 3.09 -11.00
CA ASP A 126 -18.88 1.79 -10.56
C ASP A 126 -17.74 0.79 -10.32
N PHE A 127 -16.66 0.88 -11.10
CA PHE A 127 -15.43 0.11 -10.89
C PHE A 127 -14.65 0.54 -9.64
N LEU A 128 -14.42 1.85 -9.46
CA LEU A 128 -13.51 2.37 -8.44
C LEU A 128 -14.15 2.53 -7.05
N LEU A 129 -15.43 2.90 -6.97
CA LEU A 129 -16.08 3.20 -5.68
C LEU A 129 -16.05 2.02 -4.69
N PRO A 130 -16.30 0.75 -5.08
CA PRO A 130 -16.18 -0.37 -4.15
C PRO A 130 -14.75 -0.59 -3.63
N MET A 131 -13.73 -0.23 -4.43
CA MET A 131 -12.32 -0.24 -4.04
C MET A 131 -11.95 0.92 -3.10
N LEU A 132 -12.70 2.04 -3.16
CA LEU A 132 -12.52 3.23 -2.33
C LEU A 132 -13.45 3.24 -1.10
N THR A 133 -13.89 2.08 -0.64
CA THR A 133 -14.73 1.98 0.57
C THR A 133 -13.94 2.36 1.83
N TRP A 134 -14.55 3.19 2.69
CA TRP A 134 -13.98 3.62 3.98
C TRP A 134 -13.49 2.45 4.83
N GLN A 135 -14.38 1.50 5.14
CA GLN A 135 -14.10 0.38 6.01
C GLN A 135 -13.37 -0.74 5.24
N PRO A 136 -12.15 -1.15 5.64
CA PRO A 136 -11.39 -2.21 4.98
C PRO A 136 -12.18 -3.51 4.80
N SER A 137 -12.92 -3.93 5.82
CA SER A 137 -13.71 -5.18 5.79
C SER A 137 -14.89 -5.17 4.82
N GLN A 138 -15.28 -4.01 4.31
CA GLN A 138 -16.33 -3.85 3.30
C GLN A 138 -15.75 -3.51 1.92
N ARG A 139 -14.43 -3.25 1.83
CA ARG A 139 -13.75 -2.91 0.59
C ARG A 139 -13.68 -4.13 -0.32
N GLN A 140 -13.95 -3.92 -1.60
CA GLN A 140 -13.94 -5.00 -2.58
C GLN A 140 -12.54 -5.63 -2.67
N PRO A 141 -12.40 -6.96 -2.57
CA PRO A 141 -11.11 -7.62 -2.81
C PRO A 141 -10.67 -7.49 -4.27
N ALA A 142 -9.36 -7.44 -4.53
CA ALA A 142 -8.81 -7.33 -5.89
C ALA A 142 -9.34 -8.42 -6.85
N ALA A 143 -9.50 -9.65 -6.36
CA ALA A 143 -10.02 -10.77 -7.15
C ALA A 143 -11.47 -10.54 -7.63
N GLU A 144 -12.28 -9.80 -6.87
CA GLU A 144 -13.62 -9.40 -7.30
C GLU A 144 -13.57 -8.19 -8.23
N ALA A 145 -12.68 -7.22 -7.98
CA ALA A 145 -12.52 -6.04 -8.83
C ALA A 145 -12.13 -6.43 -10.27
N LEU A 146 -11.27 -7.45 -10.43
CA LEU A 146 -10.86 -7.96 -11.74
C LEU A 146 -12.03 -8.47 -12.59
N LYS A 147 -13.17 -8.83 -12.00
CA LYS A 147 -14.35 -9.32 -12.74
C LYS A 147 -15.18 -8.18 -13.33
N HIS A 148 -14.86 -6.92 -13.02
CA HIS A 148 -15.62 -5.77 -13.48
C HIS A 148 -15.44 -5.52 -14.98
N ALA A 149 -16.54 -5.17 -15.67
CA ALA A 149 -16.55 -4.96 -17.13
C ALA A 149 -15.49 -3.94 -17.61
N PHE A 150 -15.26 -2.89 -16.83
CA PHE A 150 -14.27 -1.85 -17.12
C PHE A 150 -12.85 -2.37 -17.43
N VAL A 151 -12.42 -3.45 -16.77
CA VAL A 151 -11.08 -4.05 -16.95
C VAL A 151 -11.10 -5.36 -17.74
N GLN A 152 -12.28 -5.79 -18.20
CA GLN A 152 -12.39 -6.95 -19.06
C GLN A 152 -12.14 -6.55 -20.52
N PRO A 153 -11.50 -7.41 -21.33
CA PRO A 153 -11.31 -7.17 -22.74
C PRO A 153 -12.67 -6.93 -23.42
N ARG A 154 -12.77 -5.86 -24.21
CA ARG A 154 -13.95 -5.66 -25.04
C ARG A 154 -13.98 -6.67 -26.18
N GLU A 155 -15.15 -6.91 -26.74
CA GLU A 155 -15.30 -7.85 -27.85
C GLU A 155 -14.40 -7.41 -29.02
N GLY A 156 -13.45 -8.27 -29.39
CA GLY A 156 -12.45 -8.01 -30.44
C GLY A 156 -11.12 -7.43 -29.96
N GLU A 157 -10.97 -7.12 -28.67
CA GLU A 157 -9.70 -6.70 -28.07
C GLU A 157 -8.94 -7.93 -27.55
N LEU A 158 -7.67 -8.08 -27.96
CA LEU A 158 -6.80 -9.14 -27.44
C LEU A 158 -6.18 -8.65 -26.14
N ASP A 159 -6.37 -9.38 -25.06
CA ASP A 159 -5.62 -9.16 -23.83
C ASP A 159 -4.14 -9.47 -24.13
N VAL A 160 -3.31 -8.43 -24.25
CA VAL A 160 -1.92 -8.53 -24.72
C VAL A 160 -0.99 -9.11 -23.65
N TRP A 161 -1.52 -9.57 -22.52
CA TRP A 161 -0.73 -10.24 -21.50
C TRP A 161 -0.25 -11.60 -22.03
N PRO A 162 1.07 -11.85 -22.15
CA PRO A 162 1.55 -13.18 -22.43
C PRO A 162 1.11 -14.06 -21.26
N ALA A 163 0.15 -14.97 -21.52
CA ALA A 163 -0.30 -15.92 -20.54
C ALA A 163 0.93 -16.58 -19.90
N PRO A 164 1.04 -16.65 -18.56
CA PRO A 164 2.09 -17.42 -17.93
C PRO A 164 1.97 -18.84 -18.48
N GLN A 165 3.01 -19.29 -19.18
CA GLN A 165 3.11 -20.65 -19.69
C GLN A 165 3.17 -21.61 -18.51
N LYS A 166 2.01 -21.96 -17.95
CA LYS A 166 1.86 -23.18 -17.16
C LYS A 166 2.10 -24.33 -18.13
N GLN A 167 2.93 -25.30 -17.73
CA GLN A 167 3.53 -26.39 -18.52
C GLN A 167 4.77 -26.02 -19.36
N LYS A 168 5.96 -26.04 -18.71
CA LYS A 168 7.16 -26.69 -19.27
C LYS A 168 8.34 -26.78 -18.30
N LEU A 169 8.38 -25.91 -17.27
CA LEU A 169 9.53 -25.86 -16.34
C LEU A 169 9.54 -26.92 -15.22
N VAL A 170 8.47 -27.70 -15.04
CA VAL A 170 8.42 -28.76 -14.02
C VAL A 170 8.80 -30.14 -14.56
N ASP A 171 8.64 -30.39 -15.86
CA ASP A 171 8.91 -31.70 -16.44
C ASP A 171 10.38 -31.86 -16.87
N GLU A 172 11.04 -30.80 -17.35
CA GLU A 172 12.47 -30.84 -17.74
C GLU A 172 13.44 -30.98 -16.54
N ALA A 173 13.03 -30.55 -15.35
CA ALA A 173 13.85 -30.72 -14.13
C ALA A 173 13.80 -32.16 -13.60
N ALA A 174 12.67 -32.85 -13.77
CA ALA A 174 12.47 -34.21 -13.27
C ALA A 174 13.23 -35.27 -14.10
N GLU A 175 13.40 -35.04 -15.41
CA GLU A 175 14.02 -36.03 -16.31
C GLU A 175 15.56 -35.99 -16.29
N SER A 176 16.17 -34.94 -15.71
CA SER A 176 17.64 -34.83 -15.56
C SER A 176 18.19 -35.47 -14.28
N ALA A 177 17.33 -35.91 -13.35
CA ALA A 177 17.72 -36.30 -12.00
C ALA A 177 17.86 -37.83 -11.76
N GLU A 178 17.54 -38.68 -12.74
CA GLU A 178 17.68 -40.14 -12.59
C GLU A 178 18.76 -40.74 -13.52
N ALA A 179 19.97 -40.90 -12.97
CA ALA A 179 20.93 -41.90 -13.42
C ALA A 179 21.55 -42.61 -12.20
N PRO A 180 21.79 -43.94 -12.23
CA PRO A 180 21.98 -44.74 -11.02
C PRO A 180 23.43 -44.77 -10.55
N ALA A 181 23.62 -44.77 -9.23
CA ALA A 181 24.91 -44.97 -8.59
C ALA A 181 25.28 -46.46 -8.51
N THR A 182 26.52 -46.81 -8.89
CA THR A 182 27.17 -48.09 -8.56
C THR A 182 28.52 -47.84 -7.89
N GLU A 183 28.77 -48.58 -6.81
CA GLU A 183 29.96 -48.56 -5.93
C GLU A 183 31.23 -49.12 -6.61
N THR A 184 32.44 -48.72 -6.15
CA THR A 184 33.55 -49.61 -5.72
C THR A 184 34.82 -48.84 -5.25
N THR A 185 35.13 -49.00 -3.95
CA THR A 185 36.39 -49.10 -3.14
C THR A 185 37.74 -48.36 -3.43
N ALA A 186 38.27 -47.75 -2.33
CA ALA A 186 39.65 -47.82 -1.73
C ALA A 186 40.87 -47.29 -2.53
N GLU A 187 41.95 -46.69 -2.00
CA GLU A 187 42.46 -46.33 -0.68
C GLU A 187 43.68 -45.38 -0.86
N SER A 188 44.19 -44.84 0.25
CA SER A 188 45.55 -44.32 0.53
C SER A 188 45.74 -42.80 0.68
N SER A 189 45.93 -42.40 1.95
CA SER A 189 46.59 -41.16 2.39
C SER A 189 48.12 -41.40 2.53
N PRO A 190 48.95 -40.36 2.75
CA PRO A 190 49.19 -39.93 4.14
C PRO A 190 49.50 -38.43 4.41
N LYS A 191 49.09 -38.03 5.63
CA LYS A 191 49.70 -37.17 6.69
C LYS A 191 50.15 -35.71 6.42
N ILE A 192 49.47 -34.71 7.04
CA ILE A 192 49.70 -34.02 8.35
C ILE A 192 50.76 -32.91 8.33
N LEU A 193 50.36 -31.66 8.63
CA LEU A 193 50.97 -30.86 9.71
C LEU A 193 49.98 -29.81 10.26
N GLU A 194 49.84 -29.81 11.59
CA GLU A 194 49.11 -28.86 12.43
C GLU A 194 49.74 -27.46 12.45
N GLN A 195 48.95 -26.42 12.71
CA GLN A 195 49.00 -25.59 13.94
C GLN A 195 48.25 -24.25 13.76
N SER A 196 47.27 -24.00 14.64
CA SER A 196 46.96 -22.66 15.19
C SER A 196 47.63 -22.60 16.60
N PRO A 197 47.53 -21.56 17.46
CA PRO A 197 46.61 -20.39 17.52
C PRO A 197 47.31 -19.05 17.86
N ALA A 198 46.54 -17.96 17.99
CA ALA A 198 46.54 -17.11 19.21
C ALA A 198 45.71 -15.82 19.06
N GLU A 199 44.94 -15.56 20.11
CA GLU A 199 44.14 -14.37 20.43
C GLU A 199 45.02 -13.18 20.85
N ALA A 200 44.45 -11.96 20.82
CA ALA A 200 44.75 -10.92 21.81
C ALA A 200 43.64 -9.85 21.83
N GLU A 201 42.87 -9.83 22.93
CA GLU A 201 42.13 -8.67 23.44
C GLU A 201 43.09 -7.65 24.08
N ALA A 202 42.73 -6.36 24.13
CA ALA A 202 42.93 -5.50 25.31
C ALA A 202 42.25 -4.13 25.16
N GLU A 203 41.53 -3.77 26.24
CA GLU A 203 40.73 -2.59 26.50
C GLU A 203 41.49 -1.27 26.76
N ALA A 204 40.70 -0.17 26.78
CA ALA A 204 40.55 0.76 27.92
C ALA A 204 41.01 2.24 27.78
N ASN A 205 39.97 3.09 27.88
CA ASN A 205 39.84 4.33 28.65
C ASN A 205 40.40 5.68 28.16
N GLY A 206 39.47 6.67 28.12
CA GLY A 206 39.70 8.12 27.99
C GLY A 206 40.31 8.77 29.25
N PRO A 207 40.26 10.11 29.46
CA PRO A 207 38.97 10.83 29.60
C PRO A 207 38.91 12.33 29.15
N ALA A 208 37.65 12.82 29.12
CA ALA A 208 37.11 14.14 29.51
C ALA A 208 37.73 15.51 29.07
N SER A 209 36.90 16.24 28.31
CA SER A 209 36.52 17.69 28.31
C SER A 209 36.92 18.56 29.52
N PRO A 210 36.96 19.93 29.42
CA PRO A 210 35.75 20.75 29.16
C PRO A 210 35.91 22.16 28.54
N GLY A 211 34.78 22.80 28.19
CA GLY A 211 34.57 24.23 28.47
C GLY A 211 34.06 25.12 27.32
N SER A 212 32.77 25.46 27.36
CA SER A 212 32.21 26.71 26.78
C SER A 212 32.65 27.94 27.62
N PRO A 213 32.37 29.19 27.19
CA PRO A 213 31.10 29.84 27.53
C PRO A 213 30.50 30.82 26.49
N GLU A 214 29.23 31.19 26.77
CA GLU A 214 28.43 32.40 26.41
C GLU A 214 29.22 33.73 26.28
N GLU A 215 28.76 34.84 25.69
CA GLU A 215 27.43 35.43 25.47
C GLU A 215 27.56 36.62 24.48
N ALA A 216 26.47 37.02 23.81
CA ALA A 216 25.99 38.40 23.55
C ALA A 216 25.06 38.47 22.33
#